data_AF-A0A168NJ85-F1
#
_entry.id   AF-A0A168NJ85-F1
#
_cell.length_a   1.000
_cell.length_b   1.000
_cell.length_c   1.000
_cell.angle_alpha   90.00
_cell.angle_beta   90.00
_cell.angle_gamma   90.00
#
_symmetry.space_group_name_H-M   'P 1'
#
loop_
_entity.id
_entity.type
_entity.pdbx_description
1 polymer ?
#
loop_
_entity_poly.entity_id
_entity_poly.type
_entity_poly.pdbx_seq_one_letter_code
_entity_poly.pdbx_strand_id
1 'polypeptide(L)' 'RPNIGRRRRRGNLPKEVTEYLKRWLILHKKHPYPTEREKQKLADETGLMVSQISNWFINARRR' A
#
# COMPACT_ATOMS: atom_id res chain seq x y z
N ARG A 1 18.02 19.16 9.27
CA ARG A 1 17.08 18.47 8.35
C ARG A 1 17.40 16.98 8.36
N PRO A 2 16.70 16.09 9.07
CA PRO A 2 17.12 14.70 9.09
C PRO A 2 16.61 13.95 7.85
N ASN A 3 17.58 13.35 7.15
CA ASN A 3 17.55 12.06 6.46
C ASN A 3 16.38 11.75 5.51
N ILE A 4 16.65 11.94 4.21
CA ILE A 4 15.94 11.29 3.11
C ILE A 4 16.18 9.78 3.24
N GLY A 5 15.23 9.11 3.89
CA GLY A 5 15.29 7.70 4.25
C GLY A 5 15.70 6.81 3.07
N ARG A 6 16.64 5.92 3.38
CA ARG A 6 17.21 4.89 2.50
C ARG A 6 16.12 4.27 1.62
N ARG A 7 16.18 4.53 0.31
CA ARG A 7 15.44 3.74 -0.70
C ARG A 7 15.97 2.30 -0.66
N ARG A 8 15.39 1.47 0.20
CA ARG A 8 15.61 0.01 0.16
C ARG A 8 15.17 -0.47 -1.22
N ARG A 9 16.07 -1.21 -1.89
CA ARG A 9 15.90 -1.73 -3.26
C ARG A 9 14.63 -2.57 -3.38
N ARG A 10 14.08 -2.59 -4.60
CA ARG A 10 12.91 -3.36 -5.06
C ARG A 10 13.01 -4.85 -4.66
N GLY A 11 12.48 -5.18 -3.49
CA GLY A 11 11.99 -6.53 -3.18
C GLY A 11 10.47 -6.52 -3.32
N ASN A 12 9.89 -7.69 -3.61
CA ASN A 12 8.44 -7.86 -3.46
C ASN A 12 8.04 -7.49 -2.03
N LEU A 13 6.84 -6.90 -1.87
CA LEU A 13 6.32 -6.65 -0.53
C LEU A 13 6.19 -7.98 0.24
N PRO A 14 6.41 -7.99 1.56
CA PRO A 14 6.19 -9.17 2.38
C PRO A 14 4.79 -9.75 2.15
N LYS A 15 4.65 -11.09 2.21
CA LYS A 15 3.37 -11.76 1.96
C LYS A 15 2.26 -11.22 2.87
N GLU A 16 2.54 -11.07 4.16
CA GLU A 16 1.61 -10.53 5.14
C GLU A 16 1.08 -9.15 4.75
N VAL A 17 1.97 -8.25 4.32
CA VAL A 17 1.59 -6.91 3.83
C VAL A 17 0.70 -7.03 2.58
N THR A 18 1.07 -7.89 1.63
CA THR A 18 0.24 -8.08 0.42
C THR A 18 -1.12 -8.68 0.72
N GLU A 19 -1.24 -9.61 1.67
CA GLU A 19 -2.51 -10.20 2.08
C GLU A 19 -3.40 -9.18 2.79
N TYR A 20 -2.82 -8.33 3.64
CA TYR A 20 -3.54 -7.23 4.27
C TYR A 20 -4.13 -6.25 3.23
N LEU A 21 -3.32 -5.83 2.26
CA LEU A 21 -3.78 -4.91 1.20
C LEU A 21 -4.81 -5.57 0.26
N LYS A 22 -4.66 -6.87 -0.04
CA LYS A 22 -5.67 -7.64 -0.80
C LYS A 22 -6.99 -7.75 -0.06
N ARG A 23 -6.96 -7.97 1.27
CA ARG A 23 -8.18 -8.00 2.08
C ARG A 23 -8.92 -6.67 1.98
N TRP A 24 -8.22 -5.54 2.09
CA TRP A 24 -8.83 -4.23 1.87
C TRP A 24 -9.47 -4.14 0.48
N LEU A 25 -8.76 -4.58 -0.58
CA LEU A 25 -9.27 -4.54 -1.95
C LEU A 25 -10.54 -5.38 -2.15
N ILE A 26 -10.61 -6.57 -1.55
CA ILE A 26 -11.78 -7.46 -1.61
C ILE A 26 -12.97 -6.83 -0.89
N LEU A 27 -12.75 -6.25 0.29
CA LEU A 27 -13.79 -5.53 1.04
C LEU A 27 -14.32 -4.32 0.27
N HIS A 28 -13.46 -3.66 -0.52
CA HIS A 28 -13.80 -2.49 -1.35
C HIS A 28 -13.98 -2.84 -2.83
N LYS A 29 -14.40 -4.08 -3.16
CA LYS A 29 -14.53 -4.54 -4.56
C LYS A 29 -15.43 -3.64 -5.43
N LYS A 30 -16.45 -3.02 -4.84
CA LYS A 30 -17.35 -2.08 -5.54
C LYS A 30 -16.66 -0.77 -5.93
N HIS A 31 -15.76 -0.28 -5.08
CA HIS A 31 -15.02 0.96 -5.30
C HIS A 31 -13.57 0.83 -4.79
N PRO A 32 -12.67 0.18 -5.56
CA PRO A 32 -11.30 -0.15 -5.15
C PRO A 32 -10.34 1.04 -5.27
N TYR A 33 -10.72 2.17 -4.69
CA TYR A 33 -9.98 3.43 -4.71
C TYR A 33 -9.91 3.98 -3.29
N PRO A 34 -8.82 3.67 -2.55
CA PRO A 34 -8.67 4.18 -1.20
C PRO A 34 -8.55 5.70 -1.23
N THR A 35 -9.28 6.36 -0.33
CA THR A 35 -9.13 7.79 -0.03
C THR A 35 -7.76 8.08 0.59
N GLU A 36 -7.33 9.33 0.64
CA GLU A 36 -6.05 9.71 1.27
C GLU A 36 -5.97 9.27 2.73
N ARG A 37 -7.08 9.36 3.48
CA ARG A 37 -7.17 8.89 4.86
C ARG A 37 -6.98 7.38 4.96
N GLU A 38 -7.58 6.61 4.06
CA GLU A 38 -7.42 5.15 4.03
C GLU A 38 -6.00 4.77 3.62
N LYS A 39 -5.40 5.45 2.64
CA LYS A 39 -4.00 5.23 2.28
C LYS A 39 -3.06 5.50 3.45
N GLN A 40 -3.30 6.56 4.22
CA GLN A 40 -2.51 6.85 5.42
C GLN A 40 -2.68 5.73 6.46
N LYS A 41 -3.91 5.32 6.75
CA LYS A 41 -4.15 4.19 7.66
C LYS A 41 -3.45 2.90 7.18
N LEU A 42 -3.54 2.58 5.91
CA LEU A 42 -2.88 1.40 5.33
C LEU A 42 -1.35 1.51 5.42
N ALA A 43 -0.80 2.69 5.22
CA ALA A 43 0.63 2.97 5.38
C ALA A 43 1.07 2.76 6.84
N ASP A 44 0.31 3.30 7.80
CA ASP A 44 0.61 3.18 9.24
C ASP A 44 0.58 1.71 9.69
N GLU A 45 -0.43 0.93 9.26
CA GLU A 45 -0.60 -0.48 9.62
C GLU A 45 0.43 -1.41 8.95
N THR A 46 0.93 -1.06 7.77
CA THR A 46 1.88 -1.90 7.01
C THR A 46 3.33 -1.45 7.13
N GLY A 47 3.59 -0.29 7.73
CA GLY A 47 4.90 0.37 7.75
C GLY A 47 5.41 0.80 6.37
N LEU A 48 4.52 0.86 5.37
CA LEU A 48 4.86 1.31 4.02
C LEU A 48 4.66 2.81 3.87
N MET A 49 5.34 3.40 2.89
CA MET A 49 5.03 4.77 2.48
C MET A 49 3.70 4.82 1.72
N VAL A 50 2.94 5.91 1.88
CA VAL A 50 1.69 6.17 1.12
C VAL A 50 1.88 6.04 -0.39
N SER A 51 3.06 6.40 -0.91
CA SER A 51 3.41 6.22 -2.33
C SER A 51 3.53 4.76 -2.74
N GLN A 52 4.04 3.88 -1.86
CA GLN A 52 4.10 2.44 -2.10
C GLN A 52 2.69 1.83 -2.07
N ILE A 53 1.83 2.26 -1.13
CA ILE A 53 0.42 1.90 -1.08
C ILE A 53 -0.27 2.28 -2.40
N SER A 54 -0.12 3.54 -2.83
CA SER A 54 -0.71 4.04 -4.07
C SER A 54 -0.26 3.23 -5.29
N ASN A 55 1.04 2.97 -5.42
CA ASN A 55 1.59 2.17 -6.51
C ASN A 55 1.09 0.71 -6.46
N TRP A 56 0.95 0.14 -5.27
CA TRP A 56 0.43 -1.21 -5.12
C TRP A 56 -1.03 -1.29 -5.59
N PHE A 57 -1.90 -0.36 -5.17
CA PHE A 57 -3.31 -0.35 -5.57
C PHE A 57 -3.51 -0.11 -7.08
N ILE A 58 -2.70 0.74 -7.70
CA ILE A 58 -2.71 0.93 -9.16
C ILE A 58 -2.43 -0.39 -9.87
N ASN A 59 -1.41 -1.14 -9.42
CA ASN A 59 -1.04 -2.41 -10.04
C ASN A 59 -2.00 -3.55 -9.69
N ALA A 60 -2.51 -3.59 -8.47
CA ALA A 60 -3.43 -4.62 -7.98
C ALA A 60 -4.79 -4.56 -8.68
N ARG A 61 -5.29 -3.36 -9.01
CA ARG A 61 -6.56 -3.19 -9.76
C ARG A 61 -6.44 -3.50 -11.25
N ARG A 62 -5.23 -3.44 -11.82
CA ARG A 62 -4.97 -3.82 -13.22
C ARG A 62 -4.87 -5.33 -13.43
N ARG A 63 -4.76 -6.09 -12.34
CA ARG A 63 -4.69 -7.56 -12.35
C ARG A 63 -6.05 -8.12 -12.02
#